data_AF-A0AAD2C9Z7-F1
#
_entry.id   AF-A0AAD2C9Z7-F1
#
_cell.length_a   1.000
_cell.length_b   1.000
_cell.length_c   1.000
_cell.angle_alpha   90.00
_cell.angle_beta   90.00
_cell.angle_gamma   90.00
#
_symmetry.space_group_name_H-M   'P 1'
#
loop_
_entity.id
_entity.type
_entity.pdbx_description
1 polymer ?
#
loop_
_entity_poly.entity_id
_entity_poly.type
_entity_poly.pdbx_seq_one_letter_code
_entity_poly.pdbx_strand_id
1 'polypeptide(L)'
;MNFNSLLSPFCARLSRPNPLHESIQQRFMSKYLSKAAAKRLPLNAKRAGKGYYKGKGGTKEGRLTSKGRFIVDHDKRLELIVPDLEGFKLKPYIASTASKFEPEIRRRPGQTA
;
A
#
# COMPACT_ATOMS: atom_id res chain seq x y z
N MET A 1 1.34 93.79 -16.74
CA MET A 1 2.10 93.34 -15.55
C MET A 1 1.38 92.16 -14.92
N ASN A 2 2.12 91.06 -14.75
CA ASN A 2 1.96 89.92 -13.82
C ASN A 2 0.66 89.09 -13.82
N PHE A 3 0.69 87.85 -14.34
CA PHE A 3 1.23 86.57 -13.79
C PHE A 3 0.24 85.86 -12.86
N ASN A 4 -0.22 84.68 -13.30
CA ASN A 4 -0.65 83.48 -12.54
C ASN A 4 -2.03 82.92 -12.92
N SER A 5 -2.05 81.85 -13.70
CA SER A 5 -2.55 80.54 -13.23
C SER A 5 -2.44 79.51 -14.35
N LEU A 6 -1.55 78.55 -14.14
CA LEU A 6 -1.29 77.41 -14.99
C LEU A 6 -2.52 76.49 -14.99
N LEU A 7 -3.26 76.46 -16.09
CA LEU A 7 -4.20 75.40 -16.44
C LEU A 7 -3.52 74.47 -17.45
N SER A 8 -3.12 73.28 -16.98
CA SER A 8 -3.33 72.00 -17.69
C SER A 8 -2.58 70.86 -16.97
N PRO A 9 -3.24 69.75 -16.61
CA PRO A 9 -2.56 68.47 -16.57
C PRO A 9 -2.39 68.02 -18.02
N PHE A 10 -1.15 68.07 -18.45
CA PHE A 10 -0.69 67.55 -19.73
C PHE A 10 -0.94 66.03 -19.79
N CYS A 11 -1.64 65.62 -20.84
CA CYS A 11 -1.44 64.35 -21.54
C CYS A 11 -1.93 63.05 -20.87
N ALA A 12 -2.97 62.49 -21.49
CA ALA A 12 -3.33 61.09 -21.45
C ALA A 12 -2.15 60.18 -21.86
N ARG A 13 -1.92 59.07 -21.14
CA ARG A 13 -1.35 57.88 -21.77
C ARG A 13 -1.81 56.58 -21.12
N LEU A 14 -2.68 55.92 -21.86
CA LEU A 14 -2.86 54.46 -21.96
C LEU A 14 -1.78 53.62 -21.26
N SER A 15 -2.18 52.85 -20.26
CA SER A 15 -1.75 51.46 -20.14
C SER A 15 -2.91 50.61 -19.62
N ARG A 16 -3.25 49.64 -20.45
CA ARG A 16 -4.34 48.67 -20.32
C ARG A 16 -4.20 47.89 -19.00
N PRO A 17 -5.28 47.38 -18.39
CA PRO A 17 -5.14 46.37 -17.35
C PRO A 17 -4.46 45.15 -17.99
N ASN A 18 -3.29 44.77 -17.49
CA ASN A 18 -2.57 43.57 -17.95
C ASN A 18 -3.49 42.36 -17.74
N PRO A 19 -3.97 41.70 -18.81
CA PRO A 19 -4.76 40.50 -18.66
C PRO A 19 -3.80 39.36 -18.34
N LEU A 20 -4.01 38.76 -17.17
CA LEU A 20 -3.88 37.33 -16.96
C LEU A 20 -2.61 36.69 -17.56
N HIS A 21 -1.46 36.94 -16.94
CA HIS A 21 -0.49 35.87 -16.86
C HIS A 21 -0.77 35.10 -15.56
N GLU A 22 -1.94 34.46 -15.50
CA GLU A 22 -2.10 33.30 -14.63
C GLU A 22 -1.12 32.26 -15.16
N SER A 23 0.07 32.23 -14.57
CA SER A 23 1.01 31.15 -14.81
C SER A 23 0.29 29.86 -14.41
N ILE A 24 -0.16 29.09 -15.39
CA ILE A 24 -0.63 27.72 -15.14
C ILE A 24 0.59 27.00 -14.57
N GLN A 25 0.64 26.88 -13.24
CA GLN A 25 1.67 26.12 -12.57
C GLN A 25 1.42 24.64 -12.89
N GLN A 26 1.93 24.18 -14.03
CA GLN A 26 2.01 22.77 -14.33
C GLN A 26 2.99 22.15 -13.33
N ARG A 27 2.46 21.61 -12.24
CA ARG A 27 3.27 20.86 -11.29
C ARG A 27 3.66 19.55 -11.98
N PHE A 28 4.89 19.46 -12.46
CA PHE A 28 5.48 18.18 -12.83
C PHE A 28 5.59 17.34 -11.55
N MET A 29 4.65 16.43 -11.35
CA MET A 29 4.71 15.49 -10.24
C MET A 29 5.90 14.56 -10.49
N SER A 30 6.89 14.60 -9.61
CA SER A 30 8.01 13.66 -9.65
C SER A 30 7.51 12.23 -9.43
N LYS A 31 8.13 11.25 -10.09
CA LYS A 31 7.86 9.81 -9.87
C LYS A 31 7.98 9.40 -8.40
N TYR A 32 8.79 10.12 -7.62
CA TYR A 32 9.03 9.86 -6.21
C TYR A 32 8.15 10.73 -5.32
N LEU A 33 7.70 10.16 -4.20
CA LEU A 33 7.05 10.91 -3.13
C LEU A 33 7.99 11.99 -2.57
N SER A 34 7.41 13.11 -2.16
CA SER A 34 8.18 14.16 -1.48
C SER A 34 8.85 13.61 -0.22
N LYS A 35 9.99 14.19 0.17
CA LYS A 35 10.71 13.76 1.39
C LYS A 35 9.81 13.81 2.63
N ALA A 36 8.89 14.78 2.69
CA ALA A 36 7.89 14.87 3.75
C ALA A 36 6.89 13.71 3.72
N ALA A 37 6.39 13.33 2.54
CA ALA A 37 5.48 12.19 2.40
C ALA A 37 6.19 10.85 2.70
N ALA A 38 7.44 10.69 2.26
CA ALA A 38 8.22 9.47 2.49
C ALA A 38 8.46 9.18 3.99
N LYS A 39 8.57 10.23 4.83
CA LYS A 39 8.71 10.10 6.30
C LYS A 39 7.46 9.55 7.00
N ARG A 40 6.28 9.68 6.38
CA ARG A 40 5.00 9.21 6.94
C ARG A 40 4.69 7.76 6.59
N LEU A 41 5.50 7.13 5.74
CA LEU A 41 5.32 5.74 5.37
C LEU A 41 5.67 4.81 6.54
N PRO A 42 4.98 3.68 6.71
CA PRO A 42 5.32 2.71 7.75
C PRO A 42 6.76 2.20 7.56
N LEU A 43 7.47 2.06 8.68
CA LEU A 43 8.83 1.55 8.68
C LEU A 43 8.86 0.05 8.40
N ASN A 44 9.72 -0.33 7.46
CA ASN A 44 10.05 -1.73 7.18
C ASN A 44 11.44 -2.06 7.75
N ALA A 45 11.76 -3.35 7.84
CA ALA A 45 13.04 -3.83 8.38
C ALA A 45 14.29 -3.35 7.60
N LYS A 46 14.13 -2.80 6.39
CA LYS A 46 15.24 -2.35 5.53
C LYS A 46 15.47 -0.84 5.56
N ARG A 47 14.44 -0.08 5.95
CA ARG A 47 14.46 1.39 5.99
C ARG A 47 15.00 1.94 7.29
N ALA A 48 14.88 1.18 8.37
CA ALA A 48 15.40 1.59 9.66
C ALA A 48 16.89 1.24 9.79
N GLY A 49 17.64 2.04 10.55
CA GLY A 49 19.06 1.81 10.83
C GLY A 49 19.32 0.64 11.78
N LYS A 50 20.59 0.49 12.19
CA LYS A 50 21.03 -0.56 13.14
C LYS A 50 20.29 -0.44 14.47
N GLY A 51 19.89 -1.59 15.02
CA GLY A 51 19.17 -1.67 16.31
C GLY A 51 17.65 -1.73 16.19
N TYR A 52 17.08 -1.42 15.01
CA TYR A 52 15.65 -1.56 14.80
C TYR A 52 15.27 -2.97 14.36
N TYR A 53 14.61 -3.72 15.24
CA TYR A 53 14.04 -5.03 14.93
C TYR A 53 12.52 -4.93 14.70
N LYS A 54 12.07 -5.09 13.44
CA LYS A 54 10.64 -5.05 13.07
C LYS A 54 9.97 -6.43 13.04
N GLY A 55 10.71 -7.46 12.61
CA GLY A 55 10.15 -8.76 12.25
C GLY A 55 9.40 -8.77 10.91
N LYS A 56 8.93 -9.96 10.52
CA LYS A 56 8.17 -10.23 9.27
C LYS A 56 7.00 -11.20 9.46
N GLY A 57 6.51 -11.37 10.68
CA GLY A 57 5.39 -12.28 10.98
C GLY A 57 5.77 -13.76 10.97
N GLY A 58 7.06 -14.08 11.08
CA GLY A 58 7.52 -15.46 11.27
C GLY A 58 7.09 -16.03 12.64
N THR A 59 7.03 -17.35 12.72
CA THR A 59 6.77 -18.12 13.95
C THR A 59 7.86 -17.90 14.98
N LYS A 60 7.48 -17.93 16.27
CA LYS A 60 8.41 -17.86 17.39
C LYS A 60 8.79 -19.27 17.84
N GLU A 61 9.81 -19.83 17.21
CA GLU A 61 10.19 -21.25 17.37
C GLU A 61 11.13 -21.52 18.56
N GLY A 62 11.39 -20.51 19.39
CA GLY A 62 12.36 -20.66 20.46
C GLY A 62 12.64 -19.35 21.17
N ARG A 63 13.80 -19.29 21.82
CA ARG A 63 14.20 -18.15 22.65
C ARG A 63 15.67 -17.79 22.50
N LEU A 64 15.98 -16.53 22.74
CA LEU A 64 17.35 -16.06 22.89
C LEU A 64 17.86 -16.31 24.32
N THR A 65 19.14 -16.60 24.44
CA THR A 65 19.87 -16.68 25.71
C THR A 65 20.44 -15.31 26.08
N SER A 66 20.88 -15.13 27.32
CA SER A 66 21.55 -13.90 27.79
C SER A 66 22.80 -13.55 26.97
N LYS A 67 23.47 -14.55 26.37
CA LYS A 67 24.64 -14.39 25.50
C LYS A 67 24.28 -14.19 24.02
N GLY A 68 23.00 -14.02 23.69
CA GLY A 68 22.52 -13.80 22.32
C GLY A 68 22.47 -15.05 21.43
N ARG A 69 22.72 -16.25 21.96
CA ARG A 69 22.51 -17.51 21.21
C ARG A 69 21.02 -17.85 21.16
N PHE A 70 20.55 -18.39 20.04
CA PHE A 70 19.18 -18.86 19.89
C PHE A 70 19.07 -20.35 20.22
N ILE A 71 18.10 -20.72 21.05
CA ILE A 71 17.75 -22.10 21.38
C ILE A 71 16.38 -22.37 20.75
N VAL A 72 16.30 -23.44 19.94
CA VAL A 72 15.07 -23.89 19.29
C VAL A 72 14.28 -24.77 20.26
N ASP A 73 12.99 -24.50 20.39
CA ASP A 73 12.04 -25.32 21.15
C ASP A 73 11.29 -26.22 20.17
N HIS A 74 11.55 -27.52 20.18
CA HIS A 74 10.94 -28.46 19.22
C HIS A 74 9.41 -28.48 19.32
N ASP A 75 8.85 -28.36 20.52
CA ASP A 75 7.39 -28.35 20.75
C ASP A 75 6.67 -27.13 20.14
N LYS A 76 7.39 -26.03 19.90
CA LYS A 76 6.84 -24.80 19.28
C LYS A 76 7.08 -24.75 17.79
N ARG A 77 7.87 -25.67 17.26
CA ARG A 77 8.21 -25.70 15.84
C ARG A 77 6.99 -26.17 15.07
N LEU A 78 6.68 -25.47 13.97
CA LEU A 78 5.58 -25.87 13.09
C LEU A 78 5.94 -27.19 12.40
N GLU A 79 5.16 -28.24 12.68
CA GLU A 79 5.25 -29.52 11.99
C GLU A 79 4.07 -29.69 11.04
N LEU A 80 4.38 -29.92 9.76
CA LEU A 80 3.37 -30.20 8.74
C LEU A 80 3.21 -31.71 8.63
N ILE A 81 2.20 -32.25 9.29
CA ILE A 81 1.86 -33.68 9.23
C ILE A 81 1.15 -33.94 7.91
N VAL A 82 1.88 -34.51 6.95
CA VAL A 82 1.36 -34.85 5.63
C VAL A 82 0.89 -36.30 5.65
N PRO A 83 -0.38 -36.60 5.29
CA PRO A 83 -0.82 -37.98 5.15
C PRO A 83 -0.17 -38.64 3.94
N ASP A 84 -0.12 -39.97 3.91
CA ASP A 84 0.27 -40.70 2.72
C ASP A 84 -0.77 -40.49 1.60
N LEU A 85 -0.29 -40.16 0.41
CA LEU A 85 -1.12 -39.83 -0.76
C LEU A 85 -1.00 -40.88 -1.87
N GLU A 86 -0.26 -41.97 -1.66
CA GLU A 86 -0.16 -43.05 -2.64
C GLU A 86 -1.53 -43.68 -2.93
N GLY A 87 -1.90 -43.74 -4.22
CA GLY A 87 -3.20 -44.29 -4.67
C GLY A 87 -4.40 -43.33 -4.53
N PHE A 88 -4.20 -42.08 -4.12
CA PHE A 88 -5.30 -41.13 -3.98
C PHE A 88 -5.84 -40.65 -5.34
N LYS A 89 -7.13 -40.85 -5.60
CA LYS A 89 -7.78 -40.51 -6.88
C LYS A 89 -8.14 -39.02 -7.01
N LEU A 90 -8.17 -38.28 -5.91
CA LEU A 90 -8.56 -36.88 -5.91
C LEU A 90 -7.45 -36.00 -6.49
N LYS A 91 -7.86 -35.02 -7.31
CA LYS A 91 -6.99 -34.05 -7.97
C LYS A 91 -7.34 -32.64 -7.50
N PRO A 92 -6.43 -31.64 -7.64
CA PRO A 92 -6.70 -30.26 -7.24
C PRO A 92 -7.85 -29.61 -8.01
N TYR A 93 -8.17 -30.13 -9.21
CA TYR A 93 -9.23 -29.62 -10.07
C TYR A 93 -10.22 -30.72 -10.45
N ILE A 94 -11.44 -30.28 -10.72
CA ILE A 94 -12.52 -31.11 -11.28
C ILE A 94 -12.74 -30.76 -12.76
N ALA A 95 -13.34 -31.67 -13.51
CA ALA A 95 -13.76 -31.38 -14.88
C ALA A 95 -14.84 -30.29 -14.89
N SER A 96 -14.80 -29.39 -15.87
CA SER A 96 -15.81 -28.33 -16.04
C SER A 96 -17.21 -28.87 -16.32
N THR A 97 -17.31 -30.12 -16.79
CA THR A 97 -18.55 -30.85 -17.06
C THR A 97 -19.22 -31.39 -15.81
N ALA A 98 -18.54 -31.40 -14.65
CA ALA A 98 -19.14 -31.85 -13.40
C ALA A 98 -20.27 -30.92 -12.96
N SER A 99 -21.42 -31.47 -12.59
CA SER A 99 -22.57 -30.69 -12.13
C SER A 99 -22.26 -29.98 -10.81
N LYS A 100 -22.52 -28.67 -10.78
CA LYS A 100 -22.38 -27.84 -9.58
C LYS A 100 -23.68 -27.94 -8.80
N PHE A 101 -23.63 -28.52 -7.61
CA PHE A 101 -24.80 -28.60 -6.73
C PHE A 101 -24.73 -27.51 -5.67
N GLU A 102 -25.84 -26.81 -5.47
CA GLU A 102 -25.98 -25.88 -4.34
C GLU A 102 -25.91 -26.66 -3.02
N PRO A 103 -25.18 -26.15 -2.01
CA PRO A 103 -24.92 -26.88 -0.77
C PRO A 103 -26.18 -27.18 0.04
N GLU A 104 -27.26 -26.43 -0.16
CA GLU A 104 -28.55 -26.61 0.52
C GLU A 104 -29.37 -27.79 -0.04
N ILE A 105 -29.12 -28.18 -1.30
CA ILE A 105 -29.77 -29.34 -1.97
C ILE A 105 -28.98 -30.63 -1.71
N ARG A 106 -28.19 -30.69 -0.64
CA ARG A 106 -27.60 -31.94 -0.17
C ARG A 106 -28.70 -32.80 0.44
N ARG A 107 -29.50 -33.45 -0.41
CA ARG A 107 -30.46 -34.47 0.01
C ARG A 107 -29.69 -35.50 0.84
N ARG A 108 -30.10 -35.69 2.10
CA ARG A 108 -29.66 -36.87 2.85
C ARG A 108 -30.10 -38.10 2.03
N PRO A 109 -29.24 -39.09 1.79
CA PRO A 109 -29.69 -40.32 1.14
C PRO A 109 -30.88 -40.88 1.93
N GLY A 110 -32.06 -40.96 1.30
CA GLY A 110 -33.30 -41.44 1.93
C GLY A 110 -34.47 -40.43 2.05
N GLN A 111 -34.34 -39.18 1.59
CA GLN A 111 -35.49 -38.26 1.47
C GLN A 111 -36.03 -38.23 0.04
N THR A 112 -37.07 -39.01 -0.24
CA THR A 112 -37.96 -38.87 -1.42
C THR A 112 -39.21 -38.09 -1.01
N ALA A 113 -39.70 -37.25 -1.93
CA ALA A 113 -40.86 -36.38 -1.76
C ALA A 113 -42.18 -37.14 -1.55
#